data_AF-A0A2E7CRD0-F1
#
_entry.id   AF-A0A2E7CRD0-F1
#
_cell.length_a   1.000
_cell.length_b   1.000
_cell.length_c   1.000
_cell.angle_alpha   90.00
_cell.angle_beta   90.00
_cell.angle_gamma   90.00
#
_symmetry.space_group_name_H-M   'P 1'
#
loop_
_entity.id
_entity.type
_entity.pdbx_description
1 polymer ?
#
loop_
_entity_poly.entity_id
_entity_poly.type
_entity_poly.pdbx_seq_one_letter_code
_entity_poly.pdbx_strand_id
1 'polypeptide(L)'
;MRDYFFVNANFKLNYLNHLSKGNLNVVNYTDSGFEYLFNSLNKEALINLKWGMSLFYCLIFYFIGLLFAYIYLAKHNFKLFFKLKSSGLILLIFIAIIFHLLSYYSIGDYKYNLYYISLEFSHFAQSSLFPLVFLIVFYAYTSLNSSS
;
A
#
# COMPACT_ATOMS: atom_id res chain seq x y z
N MET A 1 -10.52 -3.24 -4.78
CA MET A 1 -9.52 -3.25 -5.88
C MET A 1 -8.14 -3.71 -5.43
N ARG A 2 -7.52 -3.11 -4.39
CA ARG A 2 -6.22 -3.58 -3.86
C ARG A 2 -6.24 -5.04 -3.46
N ASP A 3 -7.18 -5.44 -2.61
CA ASP A 3 -7.22 -6.81 -2.09
C ASP A 3 -7.47 -7.83 -3.20
N TYR A 4 -8.34 -7.49 -4.16
CA TYR A 4 -8.53 -8.27 -5.39
C TYR A 4 -7.20 -8.49 -6.13
N PHE A 5 -6.43 -7.43 -6.37
CA PHE A 5 -5.12 -7.53 -7.02
C PHE A 5 -4.16 -8.40 -6.20
N PHE A 6 -4.10 -8.19 -4.88
CA PHE A 6 -3.16 -8.86 -3.99
C PHE A 6 -3.45 -10.35 -3.86
N VAL A 7 -4.73 -10.73 -3.73
CA VAL A 7 -5.17 -12.12 -3.67
C VAL A 7 -4.82 -12.84 -4.97
N ASN A 8 -5.14 -12.25 -6.13
CA ASN A 8 -4.84 -12.86 -7.42
C ASN A 8 -3.34 -12.96 -7.70
N ALA A 9 -2.56 -11.93 -7.33
CA ALA A 9 -1.11 -11.97 -7.39
C ALA A 9 -0.54 -13.08 -6.50
N ASN A 10 -1.09 -13.28 -5.30
CA ASN A 10 -0.68 -14.37 -4.40
C ASN A 10 -0.99 -15.75 -4.98
N PHE A 11 -2.18 -15.95 -5.58
CA PHE A 11 -2.52 -17.21 -6.25
C PHE A 11 -1.55 -17.51 -7.38
N LYS A 12 -1.24 -16.51 -8.21
CA LYS A 12 -0.28 -16.67 -9.30
C LYS A 12 1.14 -16.94 -8.81
N LEU A 13 1.60 -16.22 -7.78
CA LEU A 13 2.90 -16.49 -7.15
C LEU A 13 2.98 -17.92 -6.60
N ASN A 14 1.90 -18.38 -5.97
CA ASN A 14 1.84 -19.74 -5.44
C ASN A 14 1.89 -20.79 -6.55
N TYR A 15 1.15 -20.56 -7.64
CA TYR A 15 1.18 -21.40 -8.83
C TYR A 15 2.59 -21.49 -9.44
N LEU A 16 3.23 -20.33 -9.69
CA LEU A 16 4.60 -20.26 -10.22
C LEU A 16 5.63 -20.93 -9.29
N ASN A 17 5.46 -20.79 -7.97
CA ASN A 17 6.33 -21.47 -7.00
C ASN A 17 6.23 -22.99 -7.11
N HIS A 18 5.02 -23.53 -7.26
CA HIS A 18 4.83 -24.98 -7.40
C HIS A 18 5.40 -25.51 -8.73
N LEU A 19 5.19 -24.78 -9.83
CA LEU A 19 5.80 -25.11 -11.11
C LEU A 19 7.33 -25.14 -11.02
N SER A 20 7.94 -24.14 -10.37
CA SER A 20 9.40 -24.08 -10.20
C SER A 20 9.97 -25.23 -9.35
N LYS A 21 9.14 -25.85 -8.49
CA LYS A 21 9.49 -27.04 -7.69
C LYS A 21 9.22 -28.36 -8.42
N GLY A 22 8.81 -28.32 -9.70
CA GLY A 22 8.53 -29.50 -10.50
C GLY A 22 7.15 -30.13 -10.27
N ASN A 23 6.26 -29.49 -9.51
CA ASN A 23 4.90 -29.98 -9.33
C ASN A 23 3.99 -29.49 -10.48
N LEU A 24 3.72 -30.38 -11.42
CA LEU A 24 2.91 -30.09 -12.62
C LEU A 24 1.40 -30.24 -12.41
N ASN A 25 0.96 -30.83 -11.29
CA ASN A 25 -0.46 -31.09 -11.00
C ASN A 25 -1.14 -29.93 -10.25
N VAL A 26 -0.60 -28.72 -10.34
CA VAL A 26 -1.15 -27.56 -9.63
C VAL A 26 -2.13 -26.81 -10.50
N VAL A 27 -3.30 -26.50 -9.94
CA VAL A 27 -4.33 -25.71 -10.60
C VAL A 27 -4.03 -24.22 -10.39
N ASN A 28 -4.13 -23.43 -11.45
CA ASN A 28 -4.07 -21.97 -11.34
C ASN A 28 -5.44 -21.45 -10.91
N TYR A 29 -5.51 -20.87 -9.70
CA TYR A 29 -6.72 -20.28 -9.12
C TYR A 29 -6.87 -18.77 -9.38
N THR A 30 -5.96 -18.19 -10.16
CA THR A 30 -6.02 -16.78 -10.52
C THR A 30 -7.23 -16.50 -11.42
N ASP A 31 -7.91 -15.39 -11.15
CA ASP A 31 -9.04 -14.95 -11.97
C ASP A 31 -8.64 -14.77 -13.44
N SER A 32 -9.54 -15.12 -14.34
CA SER A 32 -9.31 -15.09 -15.80
C SER A 32 -8.88 -13.71 -16.33
N GLY A 33 -9.43 -12.61 -15.80
CA GLY A 33 -9.07 -11.26 -16.21
C GLY A 33 -7.69 -10.86 -15.68
N PHE A 34 -7.35 -11.27 -14.46
CA PHE A 34 -6.00 -11.06 -13.93
C PHE A 34 -4.97 -11.89 -14.71
N GLU A 35 -5.29 -13.14 -15.02
CA GLU A 35 -4.41 -14.02 -15.78
C GLU A 35 -4.19 -13.48 -17.19
N TYR A 36 -5.24 -13.01 -17.87
CA TYR A 36 -5.11 -12.38 -19.19
C TYR A 36 -4.14 -11.19 -19.19
N LEU A 37 -4.20 -10.32 -18.19
CA LEU A 37 -3.36 -9.12 -18.10
C LEU A 37 -1.91 -9.43 -17.69
N PHE A 38 -1.70 -10.45 -16.87
CA PHE A 38 -0.42 -10.71 -16.21
C PHE A 38 0.16 -12.09 -16.53
N ASN A 39 -0.30 -12.77 -17.59
CA ASN A 39 0.15 -14.11 -17.96
C ASN A 39 1.68 -14.19 -18.08
N SER A 40 2.26 -13.25 -18.83
CA SER A 40 3.66 -13.21 -19.19
C SER A 40 4.62 -12.82 -18.06
N LEU A 41 4.11 -12.41 -16.89
CA LEU A 41 4.96 -11.98 -15.79
C LEU A 41 5.56 -13.18 -15.06
N ASN A 42 6.89 -13.17 -14.93
CA ASN A 42 7.61 -14.10 -14.07
C ASN A 42 7.41 -13.74 -12.58
N LYS A 43 7.87 -14.63 -11.69
CA LYS A 43 7.72 -14.48 -10.24
C LYS A 43 8.25 -13.13 -9.73
N GLU A 44 9.43 -12.72 -10.15
CA GLU A 44 10.07 -11.49 -9.66
C GLU A 44 9.34 -10.23 -10.15
N ALA A 45 8.95 -10.21 -11.42
CA ALA A 45 8.16 -9.12 -11.98
C ALA A 45 6.82 -8.96 -11.24
N LEU A 46 6.16 -10.08 -10.89
CA LEU A 46 4.90 -10.05 -10.15
C LEU A 46 5.07 -9.58 -8.69
N ILE A 47 6.17 -9.95 -8.03
CA ILE A 47 6.54 -9.46 -6.68
C ILE A 47 6.75 -7.94 -6.71
N ASN A 48 7.51 -7.45 -7.69
CA ASN A 48 7.81 -6.03 -7.85
C ASN A 48 6.54 -5.25 -8.22
N LEU A 49 5.71 -5.78 -9.11
CA LEU A 49 4.43 -5.18 -9.47
C LEU A 49 3.50 -5.07 -8.26
N LYS A 50 3.41 -6.12 -7.44
CA LYS A 50 2.61 -6.11 -6.20
C LYS A 50 3.07 -5.04 -5.23
N TRP A 51 4.38 -4.83 -5.10
CA TRP A 51 4.93 -3.75 -4.28
C TRP A 51 4.70 -2.37 -4.91
N GLY A 52 4.89 -2.21 -6.22
CA GLY A 52 4.57 -0.97 -6.93
C GLY A 52 3.10 -0.58 -6.77
N MET A 53 2.20 -1.57 -6.83
CA MET A 53 0.78 -1.37 -6.58
C MET A 53 0.50 -0.95 -5.13
N SER A 54 1.23 -1.45 -4.12
CA SER A 54 1.04 -0.98 -2.73
C SER A 54 1.31 0.51 -2.60
N LEU A 55 2.40 1.00 -3.21
CA LEU A 55 2.73 2.42 -3.22
C LEU A 55 1.70 3.25 -4.01
N PHE A 56 1.25 2.74 -5.16
CA PHE A 56 0.22 3.41 -5.94
C PHE A 56 -1.08 3.60 -5.14
N TYR A 57 -1.53 2.58 -4.41
CA TYR A 57 -2.70 2.72 -3.53
C TYR A 57 -2.44 3.70 -2.39
N CYS A 58 -1.25 3.75 -1.77
CA CYS A 58 -0.93 4.78 -0.78
C CYS A 58 -1.15 6.20 -1.34
N LEU A 59 -0.71 6.45 -2.57
CA LEU A 59 -0.90 7.75 -3.22
C LEU A 59 -2.38 8.07 -3.46
N ILE A 60 -3.16 7.10 -3.95
CA ILE A 60 -4.61 7.27 -4.14
C ILE A 60 -5.28 7.70 -2.82
N PHE A 61 -5.04 6.95 -1.75
CA PHE A 61 -5.65 7.23 -0.44
C PHE A 61 -5.18 8.56 0.15
N TYR A 62 -3.92 8.92 -0.10
CA TYR A 62 -3.40 10.21 0.28
C TYR A 62 -4.14 11.37 -0.39
N PHE A 63 -4.31 11.31 -1.73
CA PHE A 63 -5.02 12.31 -2.50
C PHE A 63 -6.50 12.41 -2.09
N ILE A 64 -7.17 11.28 -1.90
CA ILE A 64 -8.56 11.25 -1.41
C ILE A 64 -8.66 12.01 -0.08
N GLY A 65 -7.82 11.70 0.89
CA GLY A 65 -7.88 12.40 2.17
C GLY A 65 -7.42 13.87 2.10
N LEU A 66 -6.61 14.27 1.10
CA LEU A 66 -6.28 15.68 0.87
C LEU A 66 -7.48 16.42 0.29
N LEU A 67 -8.22 15.79 -0.62
CA LEU A 67 -9.46 16.32 -1.19
C LEU A 67 -10.49 16.59 -0.08
N PHE A 68 -10.72 15.62 0.80
CA PHE A 68 -11.62 15.80 1.95
C PHE A 68 -11.15 16.95 2.86
N ALA A 69 -9.88 16.96 3.22
CA ALA A 69 -9.32 18.03 4.05
C ALA A 69 -9.47 19.41 3.42
N TYR A 70 -9.28 19.52 2.10
CA TYR A 70 -9.43 20.78 1.38
C TYR A 70 -10.87 21.30 1.39
N ILE A 71 -11.85 20.41 1.28
CA ILE A 71 -13.27 20.76 1.29
C ILE A 71 -13.73 21.24 2.67
N TYR A 72 -13.24 20.61 3.75
CA TYR A 72 -13.80 20.80 5.09
C TYR A 72 -12.96 21.65 6.06
N LEU A 73 -11.65 21.85 5.82
CA LEU A 73 -10.80 22.63 6.71
C LEU A 73 -10.65 24.08 6.23
N ALA A 74 -10.70 25.02 7.19
CA ALA A 74 -10.28 26.39 6.94
C ALA A 74 -8.82 26.46 6.46
N LYS A 75 -8.51 27.47 5.63
CA LYS A 75 -7.21 27.61 4.93
C LYS A 75 -5.98 27.47 5.84
N HIS A 76 -6.03 28.01 7.06
CA HIS A 76 -4.94 27.90 8.03
C HIS A 76 -4.74 26.46 8.52
N ASN A 77 -5.83 25.77 8.85
CA ASN A 77 -5.80 24.39 9.35
C ASN A 77 -5.46 23.39 8.25
N PHE A 78 -5.86 23.67 7.01
CA PHE A 78 -5.45 22.89 5.84
C PHE A 78 -3.93 22.91 5.63
N LYS A 79 -3.26 24.06 5.79
CA LYS A 79 -1.80 24.15 5.62
C LYS A 79 -1.04 23.30 6.65
N LEU A 80 -1.50 23.32 7.91
CA LEU A 80 -0.92 22.49 8.97
C LEU A 80 -1.18 21.01 8.70
N PHE A 81 -2.42 20.65 8.36
CA PHE A 81 -2.81 19.30 7.99
C PHE A 81 -1.98 18.75 6.82
N PHE A 82 -1.85 19.54 5.75
CA PHE A 82 -1.06 19.18 4.58
C PHE A 82 0.39 18.88 4.96
N LYS A 83 1.03 19.73 5.77
CA LYS A 83 2.41 19.51 6.24
C LYS A 83 2.52 18.21 7.02
N LEU A 84 1.72 18.02 8.06
CA LEU A 84 1.78 16.83 8.93
C LEU A 84 1.49 15.54 8.16
N LYS A 85 0.48 15.56 7.31
CA LYS A 85 0.09 14.41 6.50
C LYS A 85 1.15 14.08 5.45
N SER A 86 1.69 15.08 4.77
CA SER A 86 2.78 14.91 3.80
C SER A 86 4.00 14.32 4.47
N SER A 87 4.44 14.90 5.60
CA SER A 87 5.64 14.44 6.30
C SER A 87 5.48 13.01 6.83
N GLY A 88 4.31 12.68 7.38
CA GLY A 88 4.01 11.33 7.86
C GLY A 88 3.99 10.31 6.73
N LEU A 89 3.35 10.62 5.60
CA LEU A 89 3.34 9.75 4.43
C LEU A 89 4.75 9.55 3.86
N ILE A 90 5.51 10.64 3.68
CA ILE A 90 6.87 10.58 3.13
C ILE A 90 7.75 9.70 4.02
N LEU A 91 7.67 9.87 5.34
CA LEU A 91 8.43 9.06 6.29
C LEU A 91 8.09 7.57 6.15
N LEU A 92 6.80 7.22 6.13
CA LEU A 92 6.36 5.82 6.02
C LEU A 92 6.73 5.20 4.67
N ILE A 93 6.58 5.93 3.56
CA ILE A 93 7.01 5.48 2.24
C ILE A 93 8.53 5.29 2.21
N PHE A 94 9.30 6.20 2.80
CA PHE A 94 10.76 6.10 2.83
C PHE A 94 11.20 4.86 3.60
N ILE A 95 10.59 4.57 4.75
CA ILE A 95 10.83 3.34 5.51
C ILE A 95 10.48 2.11 4.67
N ALA A 96 9.30 2.10 4.02
CA ALA A 96 8.90 1.00 3.15
C ALA A 96 9.90 0.75 2.00
N ILE A 97 10.41 1.82 1.37
CA ILE A 97 11.44 1.74 0.32
C ILE A 97 12.74 1.15 0.86
N ILE A 98 13.21 1.59 2.04
CA ILE A 98 14.41 1.04 2.66
C ILE A 98 14.27 -0.46 2.90
N PHE A 99 13.16 -0.90 3.49
CA PHE A 99 12.91 -2.32 3.72
C PHE A 99 12.82 -3.12 2.43
N HIS A 100 12.22 -2.54 1.38
CA HIS A 100 12.17 -3.17 0.07
C HIS A 100 13.56 -3.30 -0.57
N LEU A 101 14.38 -2.25 -0.50
CA LEU A 101 15.76 -2.29 -0.99
C LEU A 101 16.61 -3.31 -0.22
N LEU A 102 16.53 -3.32 1.12
CA LEU A 102 17.20 -4.31 1.96
C LEU A 102 16.78 -5.74 1.62
N SER A 103 15.54 -5.95 1.17
CA SER A 103 15.07 -7.27 0.75
C SER A 103 15.83 -7.81 -0.47
N TYR A 104 16.28 -6.96 -1.40
CA TYR A 104 17.08 -7.39 -2.55
C TYR A 104 18.49 -7.84 -2.17
N TYR A 105 19.07 -7.24 -1.13
CA TYR A 105 20.41 -7.58 -0.64
C TYR A 105 20.44 -8.73 0.37
N SER A 106 19.27 -9.22 0.78
CA SER A 106 19.13 -10.29 1.77
C SER A 106 18.93 -11.65 1.11
N ILE A 107 19.26 -12.73 1.83
CA ILE A 107 19.19 -14.11 1.34
C ILE A 107 18.21 -14.92 2.21
N GLY A 108 17.57 -15.91 1.61
CA GLY A 108 16.70 -16.86 2.31
C GLY A 108 15.44 -16.20 2.88
N ASP A 109 15.04 -16.62 4.08
CA ASP A 109 13.80 -16.15 4.72
C ASP A 109 13.84 -14.66 5.08
N TYR A 110 15.03 -14.11 5.33
CA TYR A 110 15.20 -12.68 5.61
C TYR A 110 14.77 -11.80 4.44
N LYS A 111 15.00 -12.23 3.20
CA LYS A 111 14.50 -11.52 1.99
C LYS A 111 12.98 -11.39 2.02
N TYR A 112 12.28 -12.50 2.28
CA TYR A 112 10.82 -12.51 2.31
C TYR A 112 10.28 -11.70 3.49
N ASN A 113 10.88 -11.81 4.67
CA ASN A 113 10.49 -11.04 5.85
C ASN A 113 10.60 -9.53 5.61
N LEU A 114 11.73 -9.06 5.07
CA LEU A 114 11.93 -7.64 4.76
C LEU A 114 10.97 -7.14 3.68
N TYR A 115 10.68 -7.97 2.67
CA TYR A 115 9.67 -7.68 1.67
C TYR A 115 8.28 -7.53 2.30
N TYR A 116 7.86 -8.45 3.17
CA TYR A 116 6.56 -8.34 3.84
C TYR A 116 6.49 -7.13 4.77
N ILE A 117 7.56 -6.83 5.51
CA ILE A 117 7.66 -5.61 6.32
C ILE A 117 7.47 -4.36 5.45
N SER A 118 8.09 -4.32 4.26
CA SER A 118 7.92 -3.20 3.32
C SER A 118 6.46 -3.03 2.85
N LEU A 119 5.76 -4.15 2.63
CA LEU A 119 4.34 -4.13 2.26
C LEU A 119 3.48 -3.67 3.43
N GLU A 120 3.77 -4.12 4.66
CA GLU A 120 3.03 -3.72 5.86
C GLU A 120 3.18 -2.22 6.15
N PHE A 121 4.36 -1.64 5.97
CA PHE A 121 4.53 -0.18 6.10
C PHE A 121 3.71 0.59 5.05
N SER A 122 3.66 0.10 3.82
CA SER A 122 2.79 0.68 2.78
C SER A 122 1.32 0.54 3.17
N HIS A 123 0.92 -0.65 3.63
CA HIS A 123 -0.43 -0.92 4.08
C HIS A 123 -0.86 -0.02 5.26
N PHE A 124 0.03 0.16 6.23
CA PHE A 124 -0.16 1.02 7.37
C PHE A 124 -0.29 2.48 6.96
N ALA A 125 0.55 2.96 6.03
CA ALA A 125 0.42 4.29 5.46
C ALA A 125 -0.97 4.49 4.84
N GLN A 126 -1.44 3.54 4.04
CA GLN A 126 -2.79 3.57 3.46
C GLN A 126 -3.89 3.59 4.52
N SER A 127 -3.80 2.75 5.54
CA SER A 127 -4.87 2.52 6.51
C SER A 127 -4.96 3.59 7.59
N SER A 128 -3.83 4.15 8.03
CA SER A 128 -3.76 5.20 9.06
C SER A 128 -4.23 6.57 8.55
N LEU A 129 -4.23 6.79 7.23
CA LEU A 129 -4.67 8.03 6.59
C LEU A 129 -6.12 8.39 6.89
N PHE A 130 -7.03 7.41 6.90
CA PHE A 130 -8.45 7.64 7.14
C PHE A 130 -8.74 8.05 8.60
N PRO A 131 -8.26 7.32 9.62
CA PRO A 131 -8.39 7.71 11.02
C PRO A 131 -7.81 9.10 11.32
N LEU A 132 -6.65 9.43 10.75
CA LEU A 132 -6.03 10.76 10.93
C LEU A 132 -6.89 11.89 10.35
N VAL A 133 -7.45 11.70 9.15
CA VAL A 133 -8.39 12.66 8.55
C VAL A 133 -9.59 12.86 9.46
N PHE A 134 -10.18 11.76 9.95
CA PHE A 134 -11.38 11.80 10.79
C PHE A 134 -11.12 12.51 12.13
N LEU A 135 -10.03 12.17 12.81
CA LEU A 135 -9.63 12.81 14.07
C LEU A 135 -9.42 14.31 13.91
N ILE A 136 -8.81 14.73 12.79
CA ILE A 136 -8.52 16.16 12.56
C ILE A 136 -9.78 16.93 12.17
N VAL A 137 -10.67 16.34 11.36
CA VAL A 137 -11.99 16.93 11.07
C VAL A 137 -12.81 17.05 12.35
N PHE A 138 -12.83 16.00 13.18
CA PHE A 138 -13.52 16.01 14.46
C PHE A 138 -12.96 17.08 15.41
N TYR A 139 -11.63 17.14 15.54
CA TYR A 139 -10.96 18.18 16.33
C TYR A 139 -11.29 19.59 15.84
N ALA A 140 -11.26 19.82 14.52
CA ALA A 140 -11.59 21.12 13.95
C ALA A 140 -13.05 21.50 14.23
N TYR A 141 -13.98 20.54 14.12
CA TYR A 141 -15.39 20.77 14.41
C TYR A 141 -15.63 21.10 15.90
N THR A 142 -15.03 20.32 16.82
CA THR A 142 -15.20 20.56 18.25
C THR A 142 -14.54 21.85 18.70
N SER A 143 -13.35 22.18 18.19
CA SER A 143 -12.64 23.42 18.56
C SER A 143 -13.39 24.68 18.09
N LEU A 144 -14.01 24.62 16.91
CA LEU A 144 -14.78 25.74 16.35
C LEU A 144 -16.10 25.95 17.12
N ASN A 145 -16.77 24.88 17.53
CA ASN A 145 -18.03 24.97 18.26
C ASN A 145 -17.86 25.18 19.77
N SER A 146 -16.67 24.91 20.33
CA SER A 146 -16.36 25.22 21.74
C SER A 146 -15.93 26.68 21.96
N SER A 147 -15.72 27.43 20.89
CA SER A 147 -15.30 28.85 20.93
C SER A 147 -16.44 29.84 20.62
N SER A 148 -17.67 29.33 20.45
CA SER A 148 -18.94 30.06 20.37
C SER A 148 -19.76 29.85 21.63
#